data_AF-X1P694-F1
#
_entry.id   AF-X1P694-F1
#
_cell.length_a   1.000
_cell.length_b   1.000
_cell.length_c   1.000
_cell.angle_alpha   90.00
_cell.angle_beta   90.00
_cell.angle_gamma   90.00
#
_symmetry.space_group_name_H-M   'P 1'
#
loop_
_entity.id
_entity.type
_entity.pdbx_description
1 polymer ?
#
loop_
_entity_poly.entity_id
_entity_poly.type
_entity_poly.pdbx_seq_one_letter_code
_entity_poly.pdbx_strand_id
1 'polypeptide(L)'
;MAAKLRPQSAPQDLAIRVKVIKNAYLNAFAYPNGMIYIHTGLLARMDNEDQLAAVLAHELAHCTQRHALRAFRKYKDQPAILIAVQHTLLKTRGLQDMARFLGITGAMAAISGYARELEAEADRLGIELMTAAGYNPGEALFLFDHMIAEIEQEGLEEPFFFGSHPKVQQRVDNLQKLFDPVYSNVKPAIENREIFLSKLAQLFLDNAGLDIRLGRFQAARRGVEKFVRIKPDDTRAYFLLGEIYRQRGQVSDT
;
A
#
# COMPACT_ATOMS: atom_id res chain seq x y z
N MET A 1 -0.04 -3.45 16.81
CA MET A 1 0.79 -3.18 15.62
C MET A 1 1.02 -1.69 15.40
N ALA A 2 0.09 -0.92 14.80
CA ALA A 2 0.33 0.49 14.41
C ALA A 2 0.81 1.42 15.56
N ALA A 3 0.36 1.19 16.79
CA ALA A 3 0.83 1.93 17.96
C ALA A 3 2.33 1.72 18.28
N LYS A 4 2.89 0.55 17.94
CA LYS A 4 4.33 0.25 18.10
C LYS A 4 5.19 1.04 17.12
N LEU A 5 4.63 1.43 15.97
CA LEU A 5 5.30 2.16 14.89
C LEU A 5 5.24 3.68 15.07
N ARG A 6 4.74 4.17 16.20
CA ARG A 6 4.61 5.61 16.45
C ARG A 6 5.99 6.24 16.69
N PRO A 7 6.42 7.24 15.89
CA PRO A 7 7.68 7.94 16.17
C PRO A 7 7.60 8.67 17.51
N GLN A 8 8.73 8.76 18.22
CA GLN A 8 8.85 9.58 19.43
C GLN A 8 8.56 11.07 19.14
N SER A 9 8.88 11.54 17.94
CA SER A 9 8.60 12.91 17.48
C SER A 9 7.14 13.17 17.09
N ALA A 10 6.27 12.15 17.10
CA ALA A 10 4.86 12.33 16.74
C ALA A 10 4.12 13.20 17.78
N PRO A 11 3.33 14.22 17.34
CA PRO A 11 2.52 15.04 18.24
C PRO A 11 1.67 14.19 19.18
N GLN A 12 1.70 14.45 20.48
CA GLN A 12 1.05 13.60 21.50
C GLN A 12 -0.44 13.35 21.25
N ASP A 13 -1.13 14.30 20.61
CA ASP A 13 -2.54 14.28 20.23
C ASP A 13 -2.84 13.53 18.91
N LEU A 14 -1.82 13.12 18.16
CA LEU A 14 -1.99 12.39 16.91
C LEU A 14 -2.50 10.96 17.17
N ALA A 15 -3.81 10.75 17.06
CA ALA A 15 -4.42 9.42 17.18
C ALA A 15 -4.26 8.61 15.89
N ILE A 16 -3.43 7.57 15.92
CA ILE A 16 -3.23 6.64 14.79
C ILE A 16 -4.45 5.72 14.68
N ARG A 17 -5.12 5.75 13.53
CA ARG A 17 -6.28 4.91 13.22
C ARG A 17 -6.10 4.27 11.87
N VAL A 18 -6.33 2.97 11.77
CA VAL A 18 -6.22 2.22 10.52
C VAL A 18 -7.61 1.76 10.08
N LYS A 19 -7.94 2.00 8.81
CA LYS A 19 -9.18 1.54 8.18
C LYS A 19 -8.87 0.72 6.94
N VAL A 20 -9.58 -0.38 6.79
CA VAL A 20 -9.48 -1.24 5.60
C VAL A 20 -10.59 -0.85 4.62
N ILE A 21 -10.23 -0.63 3.35
CA ILE A 21 -11.15 -0.31 2.26
C ILE A 21 -11.24 -1.55 1.36
N LYS A 22 -12.46 -2.05 1.13
CA LYS A 22 -12.71 -3.13 0.16
C LYS A 22 -12.45 -2.63 -1.26
N ASN A 23 -11.27 -2.96 -1.78
CA ASN A 23 -10.79 -2.54 -3.09
C ASN A 23 -9.61 -3.44 -3.49
N ALA A 24 -9.62 -3.99 -4.72
CA ALA A 24 -8.57 -4.88 -5.23
C ALA A 24 -7.28 -4.18 -5.67
N TYR A 25 -7.28 -2.85 -5.80
CA TYR A 25 -6.07 -2.09 -6.14
C TYR A 25 -5.02 -2.14 -5.02
N LEU A 26 -3.73 -2.12 -5.39
CA LEU A 26 -2.61 -2.26 -4.47
C LEU A 26 -2.25 -0.89 -3.85
N ASN A 27 -3.05 -0.43 -2.89
CA ASN A 27 -2.93 0.94 -2.38
C ASN A 27 -3.06 1.06 -0.84
N ALA A 28 -2.38 2.05 -0.28
CA ALA A 28 -2.53 2.57 1.07
C ALA A 28 -2.29 4.08 1.06
N PHE A 29 -2.88 4.82 2.01
CA PHE A 29 -2.65 6.25 2.12
C PHE A 29 -2.97 6.78 3.51
N ALA A 30 -2.18 7.75 3.97
CA ALA A 30 -2.41 8.49 5.21
C ALA A 30 -3.02 9.89 5.00
N TYR A 31 -3.85 10.29 5.96
CA TYR A 31 -4.25 11.68 6.16
C TYR A 31 -3.40 12.33 7.25
N PRO A 32 -3.24 13.67 7.21
CA PRO A 32 -2.48 14.42 8.22
C PRO A 32 -2.96 14.26 9.67
N ASN A 33 -4.17 13.75 9.89
CA ASN A 33 -4.79 13.55 11.19
C ASN A 33 -4.53 12.14 11.79
N GLY A 34 -3.60 11.38 11.23
CA GLY A 34 -3.25 10.04 11.72
C GLY A 34 -4.18 8.93 11.25
N MET A 35 -5.12 9.22 10.34
CA MET A 35 -5.95 8.20 9.70
C MET A 35 -5.18 7.56 8.53
N ILE A 36 -5.04 6.24 8.55
CA ILE A 36 -4.40 5.45 7.50
C ILE A 36 -5.48 4.55 6.89
N TYR A 37 -5.53 4.54 5.57
CA TYR A 37 -6.40 3.65 4.80
C TYR A 37 -5.54 2.63 4.07
N ILE A 38 -5.99 1.38 4.05
CA ILE A 38 -5.34 0.30 3.31
C ILE A 38 -6.37 -0.47 2.49
N HIS A 39 -6.06 -0.73 1.24
CA HIS A 39 -6.92 -1.53 0.37
C HIS A 39 -6.81 -3.02 0.69
N THR A 40 -7.92 -3.75 0.55
CA THR A 40 -7.93 -5.21 0.71
C THR A 40 -7.01 -5.90 -0.30
N GLY A 41 -6.82 -5.32 -1.50
CA GLY A 41 -5.90 -5.81 -2.51
C GLY A 41 -4.47 -5.88 -1.99
N LEU A 42 -3.95 -4.77 -1.47
CA LEU A 42 -2.61 -4.72 -0.89
C LEU A 42 -2.45 -5.70 0.28
N LEU A 43 -3.42 -5.74 1.21
CA LEU A 43 -3.41 -6.69 2.34
C LEU A 43 -3.41 -8.16 1.87
N ALA A 44 -4.13 -8.47 0.79
CA ALA A 44 -4.21 -9.84 0.28
C ALA A 44 -2.87 -10.34 -0.29
N ARG A 45 -1.95 -9.44 -0.66
CA ARG A 45 -0.61 -9.78 -1.18
C ARG A 45 0.43 -9.96 -0.07
N MET A 46 0.16 -9.46 1.13
CA MET A 46 1.11 -9.55 2.25
C MET A 46 1.21 -10.96 2.81
N ASP A 47 2.43 -11.41 3.08
CA ASP A 47 2.74 -12.74 3.59
C ASP A 47 2.97 -12.79 5.09
N ASN A 48 3.26 -11.66 5.73
CA ASN A 48 3.53 -11.58 7.17
C ASN A 48 3.20 -10.19 7.75
N GLU A 49 3.28 -10.10 9.08
CA GLU A 49 3.03 -8.86 9.81
C GLU A 49 4.07 -7.77 9.49
N ASP A 50 5.32 -8.14 9.22
CA ASP A 50 6.41 -7.21 8.94
C ASP A 50 6.17 -6.41 7.64
N GLN A 51 5.60 -7.05 6.61
CA GLN A 51 5.20 -6.37 5.37
C GLN A 51 4.07 -5.37 5.60
N LEU A 52 3.10 -5.70 6.47
CA LEU A 52 2.10 -4.73 6.90
C LEU A 52 2.74 -3.60 7.71
N ALA A 53 3.78 -3.89 8.50
CA ALA A 53 4.50 -2.88 9.26
C ALA A 53 5.24 -1.91 8.35
N ALA A 54 5.82 -2.40 7.25
CA ALA A 54 6.47 -1.56 6.24
C ALA A 54 5.52 -0.51 5.66
N VAL A 55 4.33 -0.94 5.22
CA VAL A 55 3.31 -0.03 4.68
C VAL A 55 2.87 0.96 5.75
N LEU A 56 2.51 0.48 6.94
CA LEU A 56 2.04 1.37 8.01
C LEU A 56 3.11 2.37 8.47
N ALA A 57 4.38 1.96 8.54
CA ALA A 57 5.48 2.83 8.94
C ALA A 57 5.73 3.93 7.90
N HIS A 58 5.70 3.58 6.61
CA HIS A 58 5.80 4.53 5.52
C HIS A 58 4.65 5.55 5.54
N GLU A 59 3.40 5.09 5.68
CA GLU A 59 2.23 5.96 5.80
C GLU A 59 2.29 6.87 7.04
N LEU A 60 2.77 6.35 8.17
CA LEU A 60 3.00 7.13 9.38
C LEU A 60 4.08 8.20 9.18
N ALA A 61 5.12 7.91 8.41
CA ALA A 61 6.15 8.90 8.07
C ALA A 61 5.53 10.07 7.29
N HIS A 62 4.70 9.81 6.28
CA HIS A 62 3.97 10.88 5.56
C HIS A 62 3.12 11.75 6.48
N CYS A 63 2.40 11.11 7.41
CA CYS A 63 1.56 11.82 8.38
C CYS A 63 2.39 12.68 9.34
N THR A 64 3.41 12.09 9.96
CA THR A 64 4.18 12.71 11.05
C THR A 64 5.13 13.79 10.55
N GLN A 65 5.69 13.62 9.36
CA GLN A 65 6.49 14.64 8.67
C GLN A 65 5.64 15.68 7.92
N ARG A 66 4.30 15.56 7.99
CA ARG A 66 3.34 16.49 7.39
C ARG A 66 3.60 16.70 5.90
N HIS A 67 3.94 15.63 5.17
CA HIS A 67 4.32 15.68 3.75
C HIS A 67 3.26 16.37 2.88
N ALA A 68 1.98 16.08 3.10
CA ALA A 68 0.88 16.75 2.38
C ALA A 68 0.84 18.27 2.62
N LEU A 69 1.09 18.74 3.86
CA LEU A 69 1.12 20.16 4.18
C LEU A 69 2.36 20.84 3.58
N ARG A 70 3.52 20.17 3.62
CA ARG A 70 4.76 20.68 3.02
C ARG A 70 4.62 20.79 1.49
N ALA A 71 4.01 19.80 0.85
CA ALA A 71 3.67 19.84 -0.59
C ALA A 71 2.69 20.96 -0.92
N PHE A 72 1.62 21.10 -0.14
CA PHE A 72 0.69 22.21 -0.30
C PHE A 72 1.40 23.56 -0.19
N ARG A 73 2.23 23.78 0.83
CA ARG A 73 2.98 25.04 1.01
C ARG A 73 3.94 25.33 -0.14
N LYS A 74 4.57 24.30 -0.72
CA LYS A 74 5.51 24.46 -1.84
C LYS A 74 4.80 24.89 -3.12
N TYR A 75 3.59 24.41 -3.34
CA TYR A 75 2.89 24.60 -4.62
C TYR A 75 1.67 25.52 -4.56
N LYS A 76 1.28 26.03 -3.39
CA LYS A 76 0.11 26.91 -3.22
C LYS A 76 0.10 28.14 -4.13
N ASP A 77 1.29 28.63 -4.50
CA ASP A 77 1.46 29.83 -5.32
C ASP A 77 1.59 29.50 -6.82
N GLN A 78 1.56 28.21 -7.21
CA GLN A 78 1.55 27.82 -8.61
C GLN A 78 0.12 27.87 -9.19
N PRO A 79 -0.08 28.50 -10.37
CA PRO A 79 -1.41 28.69 -10.96
C PRO A 79 -2.20 27.37 -11.15
N ALA A 80 -1.52 26.30 -11.53
CA ALA A 80 -2.12 24.97 -11.72
C ALA A 80 -2.70 24.38 -10.41
N ILE A 81 -2.03 24.62 -9.28
CA ILE A 81 -2.50 24.18 -7.97
C ILE A 81 -3.56 25.14 -7.44
N LEU A 82 -3.45 26.45 -7.71
CA LEU A 82 -4.48 27.43 -7.35
C LEU A 82 -5.83 27.09 -7.98
N ILE A 83 -5.85 26.63 -9.23
CA ILE A 83 -7.07 26.14 -9.91
C ILE A 83 -7.60 24.87 -9.22
N ALA A 84 -6.73 23.89 -8.96
CA ALA A 84 -7.12 22.66 -8.24
C ALA A 84 -7.65 22.95 -6.83
N VAL A 85 -7.07 23.94 -6.13
CA VAL A 85 -7.42 24.36 -4.77
C VAL A 85 -8.68 25.23 -4.76
N GLN A 86 -8.86 26.17 -5.71
CA GLN A 86 -10.08 26.99 -5.86
C GLN A 86 -11.31 26.14 -6.16
N HIS A 87 -11.18 25.14 -7.04
CA HIS A 87 -12.28 24.19 -7.30
C HIS A 87 -12.59 23.29 -6.09
N THR A 88 -11.65 23.16 -5.15
CA THR A 88 -11.76 22.27 -3.98
C THR A 88 -12.27 22.96 -2.72
N LEU A 89 -11.85 24.20 -2.43
CA LEU A 89 -12.14 24.89 -1.17
C LEU A 89 -13.47 25.66 -1.15
N LEU A 90 -14.04 26.01 -2.31
CA LEU A 90 -15.20 26.91 -2.38
C LEU A 90 -16.58 26.23 -2.27
N LYS A 91 -16.68 24.89 -2.19
CA LYS A 91 -17.99 24.18 -2.11
C LYS A 91 -18.01 22.99 -1.12
N THR A 92 -18.33 23.31 0.13
CA THR A 92 -19.05 22.55 1.20
C THR A 92 -18.67 21.08 1.57
N ARG A 93 -19.02 20.75 2.83
CA ARG A 93 -18.70 19.59 3.69
C ARG A 93 -19.18 18.20 3.19
N GLY A 94 -18.40 17.14 3.44
CA GLY A 94 -18.85 15.73 3.37
C GLY A 94 -17.89 14.80 2.60
N LEU A 95 -18.29 13.55 2.28
CA LEU A 95 -17.52 12.51 1.55
C LEU A 95 -16.76 13.00 0.29
N GLN A 96 -17.16 14.13 -0.28
CA GLN A 96 -16.44 14.83 -1.36
C GLN A 96 -15.02 15.29 -0.94
N ASP A 97 -14.76 15.49 0.35
CA ASP A 97 -13.46 15.86 0.91
C ASP A 97 -12.40 14.75 0.67
N MET A 98 -12.81 13.47 0.63
CA MET A 98 -11.90 12.35 0.36
C MET A 98 -11.46 12.30 -1.10
N ALA A 99 -12.41 12.41 -2.03
CA ALA A 99 -12.12 12.41 -3.48
C ALA A 99 -11.28 13.63 -3.88
N ARG A 100 -11.51 14.79 -3.25
CA ARG A 100 -10.77 16.03 -3.52
C ARG A 100 -9.35 16.01 -2.92
N PHE A 101 -9.18 15.50 -1.70
CA PHE A 101 -7.84 15.29 -1.12
C PHE A 101 -7.02 14.31 -1.96
N LEU A 102 -7.61 13.19 -2.41
CA LEU A 102 -6.96 12.27 -3.33
C LEU A 102 -6.59 12.95 -4.66
N GLY A 103 -7.44 13.83 -5.18
CA GLY A 103 -7.13 14.64 -6.37
C GLY A 103 -5.96 15.59 -6.19
N ILE A 104 -5.85 16.28 -5.04
CA ILE A 104 -4.72 17.18 -4.74
C ILE A 104 -3.43 16.41 -4.50
N THR A 105 -3.47 15.36 -3.66
CA THR A 105 -2.30 14.49 -3.43
C THR A 105 -1.85 13.84 -4.73
N GLY A 106 -2.80 13.46 -5.59
CA GLY A 106 -2.52 12.92 -6.90
C GLY A 106 -1.88 13.91 -7.87
N ALA A 107 -2.39 15.14 -7.91
CA ALA A 107 -1.79 16.23 -8.71
C ALA A 107 -0.40 16.63 -8.18
N MET A 108 -0.16 16.55 -6.87
CA MET A 108 1.15 16.79 -6.26
C MET A 108 2.14 15.65 -6.52
N ALA A 109 1.67 14.39 -6.56
CA ALA A 109 2.47 13.23 -6.94
C ALA A 109 2.95 13.30 -8.40
N ALA A 110 2.28 14.08 -9.25
CA ALA A 110 2.71 14.35 -10.62
C ALA A 110 3.94 15.30 -10.69
N ILE A 111 4.27 16.03 -9.61
CA ILE A 111 5.41 16.94 -9.58
C ILE A 111 6.65 16.20 -9.06
N SER A 112 7.45 15.70 -10.00
CA SER A 112 8.39 14.59 -9.80
C SER A 112 9.51 14.83 -8.77
N GLY A 113 10.17 15.99 -8.77
CA GLY A 113 11.35 16.22 -7.94
C GLY A 113 11.07 16.22 -6.43
N TYR A 114 10.07 16.98 -6.02
CA TYR A 114 9.70 17.10 -4.61
C TYR A 114 9.00 15.87 -4.07
N ALA A 115 8.18 15.21 -4.90
CA ALA A 115 7.58 13.94 -4.53
C ALA A 115 8.68 12.92 -4.17
N ARG A 116 9.76 12.81 -4.97
CA ARG A 116 10.89 11.91 -4.68
C ARG A 116 11.58 12.19 -3.34
N GLU A 117 11.77 13.46 -3.00
CA GLU A 117 12.37 13.84 -1.70
C GLU A 117 11.49 13.39 -0.52
N LEU A 118 10.17 13.56 -0.62
CA LEU A 118 9.23 13.15 0.42
C LEU A 118 9.12 11.61 0.53
N GLU A 119 9.13 10.90 -0.60
CA GLU A 119 9.15 9.42 -0.60
C GLU A 119 10.43 8.88 0.03
N ALA A 120 11.60 9.44 -0.31
CA ALA A 120 12.88 9.03 0.28
C ALA A 120 12.94 9.30 1.79
N GLU A 121 12.39 10.44 2.24
CA GLU A 121 12.25 10.75 3.66
C GLU A 121 11.30 9.76 4.37
N ALA A 122 10.19 9.40 3.71
CA ALA A 122 9.22 8.44 4.24
C ALA A 122 9.78 7.02 4.30
N ASP A 123 10.52 6.58 3.29
CA ASP A 123 11.21 5.28 3.26
C ASP A 123 12.25 5.19 4.37
N ARG A 124 13.13 6.19 4.51
CA ARG A 124 14.15 6.21 5.56
C ARG A 124 13.54 6.14 6.96
N LEU A 125 12.58 7.03 7.26
CA LEU A 125 11.91 7.05 8.56
C LEU A 125 11.08 5.77 8.78
N GLY A 126 10.43 5.24 7.75
CA GLY A 126 9.67 3.99 7.82
C GLY A 126 10.55 2.83 8.28
N ILE A 127 11.74 2.67 7.69
CA ILE A 127 12.70 1.64 8.08
C ILE A 127 13.19 1.83 9.54
N GLU A 128 13.46 3.07 9.95
CA GLU A 128 13.84 3.38 11.34
C GLU A 128 12.72 2.98 12.32
N LEU A 129 11.46 3.27 11.98
CA LEU A 129 10.30 2.92 12.80
C LEU A 129 10.07 1.41 12.88
N MET A 130 10.22 0.69 11.76
CA MET A 130 10.13 -0.77 11.74
C MET A 130 11.20 -1.39 12.65
N THR A 131 12.44 -0.94 12.50
CA THR A 131 13.59 -1.44 13.27
C THR A 131 13.40 -1.18 14.76
N ALA A 132 12.99 0.04 15.14
CA ALA A 132 12.72 0.41 16.53
C ALA A 132 11.55 -0.38 17.14
N ALA A 133 10.57 -0.78 16.32
CA ALA A 133 9.42 -1.58 16.74
C ALA A 133 9.69 -3.10 16.74
N GLY A 134 10.87 -3.55 16.32
CA GLY A 134 11.27 -4.95 16.27
C GLY A 134 10.77 -5.72 15.05
N TYR A 135 10.35 -5.03 13.98
CA TYR A 135 9.95 -5.64 12.71
C TYR A 135 11.15 -5.76 11.76
N ASN A 136 11.17 -6.76 10.88
CA ASN A 136 12.22 -6.91 9.87
C ASN A 136 12.03 -5.87 8.74
N PRO A 137 12.92 -4.87 8.60
CA PRO A 137 12.79 -3.87 7.56
C PRO A 137 13.00 -4.45 6.14
N GLY A 138 13.73 -5.57 5.99
CA GLY A 138 13.96 -6.22 4.70
C GLY A 138 12.68 -6.72 4.02
N GLU A 139 11.61 -6.94 4.78
CA GLU A 139 10.29 -7.34 4.27
C GLU A 139 9.64 -6.27 3.38
N ALA A 140 10.08 -5.00 3.48
CA ALA A 140 9.66 -3.95 2.56
C ALA A 140 10.09 -4.23 1.11
N LEU A 141 11.31 -4.77 0.90
CA LEU A 141 11.81 -5.11 -0.43
C LEU A 141 11.03 -6.27 -1.04
N PHE A 142 10.79 -7.34 -0.27
CA PHE A 142 9.99 -8.47 -0.73
C PHE A 142 8.58 -8.06 -1.12
N LEU A 143 7.95 -7.16 -0.35
CA LEU A 143 6.64 -6.62 -0.70
C LEU A 143 6.68 -5.87 -2.04
N PHE A 144 7.69 -5.01 -2.27
CA PHE A 144 7.81 -4.29 -3.54
C PHE A 144 8.08 -5.18 -4.73
N ASP A 145 8.94 -6.19 -4.60
CA ASP A 145 9.21 -7.15 -5.68
C ASP A 145 7.93 -7.89 -6.09
N HIS A 146 7.12 -8.31 -5.12
CA HIS A 146 5.82 -8.94 -5.40
C HIS A 146 4.84 -7.99 -6.10
N MET A 147 4.83 -6.72 -5.72
CA MET A 147 3.97 -5.71 -6.34
C MET A 147 4.41 -5.40 -7.77
N ILE A 148 5.71 -5.24 -8.02
CA ILE A 148 6.27 -4.99 -9.36
C ILE A 148 5.89 -6.16 -10.28
N ALA A 149 6.12 -7.39 -9.84
CA ALA A 149 5.80 -8.58 -10.63
C ALA A 149 4.30 -8.68 -10.96
N GLU A 150 3.41 -8.30 -10.03
CA GLU A 150 1.97 -8.29 -10.30
C GLU A 150 1.57 -7.18 -11.28
N ILE A 151 2.11 -5.97 -11.12
CA ILE A 151 1.84 -4.84 -12.02
C ILE A 151 2.27 -5.17 -13.44
N GLU A 152 3.47 -5.75 -13.62
CA GLU A 152 3.99 -6.18 -14.92
C GLU A 152 3.13 -7.27 -15.54
N GLN A 153 2.77 -8.29 -14.75
CA GLN A 153 2.02 -9.43 -15.25
C GLN A 153 0.58 -9.09 -15.65
N GLU A 154 -0.04 -8.15 -14.94
CA GLU A 154 -1.44 -7.75 -15.16
C GLU A 154 -1.55 -6.52 -16.08
N GLY A 155 -0.43 -5.96 -16.57
CA GLY A 155 -0.41 -4.81 -17.47
C GLY A 155 -1.07 -3.55 -16.87
N LEU A 156 -0.94 -3.36 -15.55
CA LEU A 156 -1.71 -2.35 -14.83
C LEU A 156 -1.05 -0.96 -14.92
N GLU A 157 -1.76 0.00 -15.50
CA GLU A 157 -1.46 1.43 -15.34
C GLU A 157 -2.06 1.93 -14.01
N GLU A 158 -1.45 1.58 -12.87
CA GLU A 158 -2.01 1.98 -11.57
C GLU A 158 -1.75 3.47 -11.25
N PRO A 159 -2.79 4.29 -10.91
CA PRO A 159 -2.60 5.73 -10.84
C PRO A 159 -2.12 6.29 -9.50
N PHE A 160 -2.13 5.57 -8.37
CA PHE A 160 -1.89 6.23 -7.06
C PHE A 160 -1.12 5.45 -5.98
N PHE A 161 -0.41 6.26 -5.17
CA PHE A 161 0.56 5.99 -4.10
C PHE A 161 1.81 5.22 -4.53
N PHE A 162 1.63 4.16 -5.32
CA PHE A 162 2.70 3.51 -6.11
C PHE A 162 2.65 3.98 -7.58
N GLY A 163 2.39 5.27 -7.79
CA GLY A 163 2.10 5.82 -9.11
C GLY A 163 3.26 5.60 -10.10
N SER A 164 2.99 4.81 -11.14
CA SER A 164 3.84 4.37 -12.25
C SER A 164 5.10 3.55 -11.90
N HIS A 165 5.28 2.47 -12.68
CA HIS A 165 6.34 1.46 -12.59
C HIS A 165 7.78 2.00 -12.35
N PRO A 166 8.20 3.17 -12.90
CA PRO A 166 9.52 3.74 -12.59
C PRO A 166 9.70 4.21 -11.12
N LYS A 167 8.62 4.58 -10.41
CA LYS A 167 8.74 5.09 -9.03
C LYS A 167 8.92 3.98 -8.01
N VAL A 168 8.34 2.79 -8.25
CA VAL A 168 8.48 1.65 -7.33
C VAL A 168 9.90 1.08 -7.42
N GLN A 169 10.45 0.92 -8.62
CA GLN A 169 11.85 0.48 -8.80
C GLN A 169 12.83 1.46 -8.14
N GLN A 170 12.62 2.77 -8.31
CA GLN A 170 13.45 3.78 -7.63
C GLN A 170 13.43 3.63 -6.10
N ARG A 171 12.28 3.26 -5.51
CA ARG A 171 12.17 3.01 -4.07
C ARG A 171 12.91 1.76 -3.64
N VAL A 172 12.83 0.68 -4.43
CA VAL A 172 13.65 -0.53 -4.23
C VAL A 172 15.14 -0.17 -4.21
N ASP A 173 15.62 0.58 -5.21
CA ASP A 173 17.02 0.99 -5.31
C ASP A 173 17.45 1.86 -4.11
N ASN A 174 16.58 2.76 -3.65
CA ASN A 174 16.83 3.60 -2.48
C ASN A 174 16.89 2.78 -1.19
N LEU A 175 15.95 1.86 -1.01
CA LEU A 175 15.90 0.97 0.14
C LEU A 175 17.12 0.05 0.18
N GLN A 176 17.51 -0.55 -0.95
CA GLN A 176 18.71 -1.39 -1.04
C GLN A 176 19.96 -0.64 -0.56
N LYS A 177 20.14 0.64 -0.95
CA LYS A 177 21.23 1.49 -0.46
C LYS A 177 21.17 1.75 1.05
N LEU A 178 19.98 1.80 1.64
CA LEU A 178 19.82 1.94 3.10
C LEU A 178 20.15 0.63 3.83
N PHE A 179 19.87 -0.53 3.23
CA PHE A 179 20.13 -1.83 3.82
C PHE A 179 21.62 -2.18 3.89
N ASP A 180 22.41 -1.76 2.91
CA ASP A 180 23.80 -2.20 2.72
C ASP A 180 24.78 -1.81 3.86
N PRO A 181 24.63 -0.66 4.59
CA PRO A 181 25.49 -0.38 5.74
C PRO A 181 24.82 -0.53 7.13
N VAL A 182 23.49 -0.51 7.25
CA VAL A 182 22.82 -0.24 8.56
C VAL A 182 21.87 -1.35 9.03
N TYR A 183 21.24 -2.09 8.12
CA TYR A 183 20.12 -2.98 8.46
C TYR A 183 20.32 -4.45 8.04
N SER A 184 21.53 -4.81 7.58
CA SER A 184 21.91 -6.15 7.12
C SER A 184 21.94 -7.24 8.21
N ASN A 185 21.88 -6.86 9.49
CA ASN A 185 21.92 -7.80 10.63
C ASN A 185 20.56 -7.99 11.34
N VAL A 186 19.44 -7.50 10.80
CA VAL A 186 18.14 -7.70 11.43
C VAL A 186 17.67 -9.14 11.17
N LYS A 187 17.59 -9.94 12.24
CA LYS A 187 17.06 -11.31 12.15
C LYS A 187 15.60 -11.26 11.68
N PRO A 188 15.20 -12.12 10.73
CA PRO A 188 13.81 -12.20 10.31
C PRO A 188 12.94 -12.67 11.48
N ALA A 189 11.95 -11.85 11.86
CA ALA A 189 10.95 -12.22 12.86
C ALA A 189 9.85 -13.07 12.18
N ILE A 190 10.18 -14.33 11.89
CA ILE A 190 9.26 -15.29 11.26
C ILE A 190 8.08 -15.64 12.20
N GLU A 191 8.14 -15.26 13.47
CA GLU A 191 7.29 -15.76 14.57
C GLU A 191 5.77 -15.58 14.35
N ASN A 192 5.32 -14.66 13.51
CA ASN A 192 3.89 -14.36 13.33
C ASN A 192 3.29 -14.69 11.95
N ARG A 193 4.04 -15.30 11.02
CA ARG A 193 3.55 -15.55 9.65
C ARG A 193 2.25 -16.36 9.61
N GLU A 194 2.21 -17.51 10.29
CA GLU A 194 1.05 -18.40 10.26
C GLU A 194 -0.20 -17.76 10.89
N ILE A 195 -0.01 -17.05 12.02
CA ILE A 195 -1.07 -16.33 12.71
C ILE A 195 -1.62 -15.21 11.81
N PHE A 196 -0.74 -14.45 11.17
CA PHE A 196 -1.09 -13.38 10.25
C PHE A 196 -1.92 -13.91 9.07
N LEU A 197 -1.42 -14.95 8.40
CA LEU A 197 -2.11 -15.60 7.28
C LEU A 197 -3.46 -16.16 7.70
N SER A 198 -3.54 -16.83 8.85
CA SER A 198 -4.80 -17.37 9.37
C SER A 198 -5.84 -16.29 9.65
N LYS A 199 -5.43 -15.13 10.19
CA LYS A 199 -6.30 -13.97 10.41
C LYS A 199 -6.80 -13.35 9.10
N LEU A 200 -6.00 -13.40 8.04
CA LEU A 200 -6.34 -12.87 6.72
C LEU A 200 -6.97 -13.90 5.79
N ALA A 201 -7.15 -15.16 6.20
CA ALA A 201 -7.61 -16.21 5.30
C ALA A 201 -8.86 -15.81 4.49
N GLN A 202 -9.92 -15.33 5.16
CA GLN A 202 -11.15 -14.93 4.47
C GLN A 202 -10.93 -13.76 3.49
N LEU A 203 -10.00 -12.84 3.81
CA LEU A 203 -9.64 -11.73 2.94
C LEU A 203 -9.08 -12.22 1.60
N PHE A 204 -8.25 -13.28 1.59
CA PHE A 204 -7.67 -13.81 0.36
C PHE A 204 -8.74 -14.31 -0.61
N LEU A 205 -9.75 -15.00 -0.08
CA LEU A 205 -10.88 -15.49 -0.87
C LEU A 205 -11.77 -14.34 -1.36
N ASP A 206 -12.08 -13.37 -0.48
CA ASP A 206 -12.92 -12.22 -0.82
C ASP A 206 -12.24 -11.32 -1.88
N ASN A 207 -10.92 -11.13 -1.78
CA ASN A 207 -10.16 -10.34 -2.73
C ASN A 207 -9.96 -11.07 -4.06
N ALA A 208 -9.77 -12.40 -4.06
CA ALA A 208 -9.77 -13.18 -5.29
C ALA A 208 -11.07 -13.00 -6.08
N GLY A 209 -12.22 -12.93 -5.40
CA GLY A 209 -13.49 -12.58 -6.04
C GLY A 209 -13.53 -11.16 -6.65
N LEU A 210 -12.83 -10.19 -6.06
CA LEU A 210 -12.65 -8.86 -6.66
C LEU A 210 -11.76 -8.92 -7.90
N ASP A 211 -10.64 -9.65 -7.81
CA ASP A 211 -9.68 -9.81 -8.92
C ASP A 211 -10.34 -10.50 -10.13
N ILE A 212 -11.16 -11.54 -9.93
CA ILE A 212 -11.94 -12.18 -11.01
C ILE A 212 -12.84 -11.16 -11.73
N ARG A 213 -13.54 -10.29 -10.99
CA ARG A 213 -14.40 -9.26 -11.58
C ARG A 213 -13.64 -8.22 -12.40
N LEU A 214 -12.35 -8.05 -12.12
CA LEU A 214 -11.45 -7.15 -12.84
C LEU A 214 -10.69 -7.86 -13.97
N GLY A 215 -10.94 -9.15 -14.22
CA GLY A 215 -10.19 -9.94 -15.21
C GLY A 215 -8.77 -10.32 -14.78
N ARG A 216 -8.39 -10.07 -13.51
CA ARG A 216 -7.05 -10.30 -12.96
C ARG A 216 -6.86 -11.74 -12.52
N PHE A 217 -6.96 -12.67 -13.47
CA PHE A 217 -7.08 -14.10 -13.19
C PHE A 217 -5.85 -14.71 -12.50
N GLN A 218 -4.64 -14.21 -12.78
CA GLN A 218 -3.43 -14.72 -12.11
C GLN A 218 -3.37 -14.25 -10.65
N ALA A 219 -3.64 -12.97 -10.43
CA ALA A 219 -3.77 -12.39 -9.10
C ALA A 219 -4.85 -13.10 -8.26
N ALA A 220 -6.02 -13.36 -8.87
CA ALA A 220 -7.10 -14.13 -8.23
C ALA A 220 -6.64 -15.54 -7.85
N ARG A 221 -5.99 -16.26 -8.78
CA ARG A 221 -5.49 -17.62 -8.55
C ARG A 221 -4.51 -17.67 -7.38
N ARG A 222 -3.54 -16.75 -7.33
CA ARG A 222 -2.60 -16.66 -6.20
C ARG A 222 -3.33 -16.50 -4.85
N GLY A 223 -4.35 -15.63 -4.82
CA GLY A 223 -5.18 -15.43 -3.63
C GLY A 223 -5.89 -16.70 -3.18
N VAL A 224 -6.51 -17.43 -4.13
CA VAL A 224 -7.20 -18.69 -3.82
C VAL A 224 -6.22 -19.79 -3.39
N GLU A 225 -5.09 -19.94 -4.08
CA GLU A 225 -4.05 -20.92 -3.70
C GLU A 225 -3.51 -20.65 -2.29
N LYS A 226 -3.32 -19.38 -1.92
CA LYS A 226 -2.92 -18.98 -0.56
C LYS A 226 -3.98 -19.35 0.47
N PHE A 227 -5.26 -19.18 0.15
CA PHE A 227 -6.36 -19.59 1.00
C PHE A 227 -6.44 -21.11 1.18
N VAL A 228 -6.30 -21.89 0.10
CA VAL A 228 -6.34 -23.37 0.12
C VAL A 228 -5.23 -23.93 1.02
N ARG A 229 -4.04 -23.32 1.03
CA ARG A 229 -2.96 -23.72 1.96
C ARG A 229 -3.36 -23.61 3.44
N ILE A 230 -4.29 -22.73 3.77
CA ILE A 230 -4.77 -22.49 5.14
C ILE A 230 -6.04 -23.32 5.43
N LYS A 231 -6.94 -23.42 4.44
CA LYS A 231 -8.22 -24.12 4.54
C LYS A 231 -8.41 -25.04 3.32
N PRO A 232 -7.77 -26.21 3.32
CA PRO A 232 -7.76 -27.09 2.15
C PRO A 232 -9.13 -27.69 1.83
N ASP A 233 -10.04 -27.83 2.80
CA ASP A 233 -11.34 -28.47 2.58
C ASP A 233 -12.48 -27.48 2.22
N ASP A 234 -12.16 -26.19 2.06
CA ASP A 234 -13.18 -25.16 1.81
C ASP A 234 -13.64 -25.17 0.34
N THR A 235 -14.86 -25.65 0.11
CA THR A 235 -15.44 -25.80 -1.23
C THR A 235 -15.54 -24.49 -2.02
N ARG A 236 -15.62 -23.34 -1.34
CA ARG A 236 -15.70 -22.02 -2.00
C ARG A 236 -14.40 -21.69 -2.73
N ALA A 237 -13.27 -22.16 -2.22
CA ALA A 237 -11.97 -21.99 -2.87
C ALA A 237 -11.93 -22.69 -4.23
N TYR A 238 -12.34 -23.96 -4.26
CA TYR A 238 -12.38 -24.74 -5.49
C TYR A 238 -13.41 -24.23 -6.49
N PHE A 239 -14.54 -23.71 -6.01
CA PHE A 239 -15.49 -23.00 -6.85
C PHE A 239 -14.85 -21.79 -7.55
N LEU A 240 -14.11 -20.95 -6.81
CA LEU A 240 -13.41 -19.81 -7.42
C LEU A 240 -12.29 -20.24 -8.38
N LEU A 241 -11.56 -21.31 -8.10
CA LEU A 241 -10.59 -21.88 -9.06
C LEU A 241 -11.29 -22.30 -10.36
N GLY A 242 -12.43 -22.98 -10.26
CA GLY A 242 -13.26 -23.33 -11.40
C GLY A 242 -13.69 -22.11 -12.22
N GLU A 243 -14.16 -21.06 -11.56
CA GLU A 243 -14.54 -19.79 -12.21
C GLU A 243 -13.36 -19.11 -12.91
N ILE A 244 -12.18 -19.12 -12.31
CA ILE A 244 -10.95 -18.58 -12.92
C ILE A 244 -10.64 -19.33 -14.22
N TYR A 245 -10.65 -20.67 -14.21
CA TYR A 245 -10.37 -21.47 -15.40
C TYR A 245 -11.45 -21.29 -16.48
N ARG A 246 -12.73 -21.27 -16.07
CA ARG A 246 -13.87 -21.08 -16.98
C ARG A 246 -13.78 -19.75 -17.72
N GLN A 247 -13.50 -18.65 -17.01
CA GLN A 247 -13.45 -17.32 -17.62
C GLN A 247 -12.17 -17.09 -18.42
N ARG A 248 -11.02 -17.61 -17.96
CA ARG A 248 -9.76 -17.52 -18.71
C ARG A 248 -9.83 -18.26 -20.05
N GLY A 249 -10.50 -19.41 -20.11
CA GLY A 249 -10.70 -20.15 -21.35
C GLY A 249 -11.51 -19.41 -22.40
N GLN A 250 -12.35 -18.45 -22.00
CA GLN A 250 -13.13 -17.61 -22.92
C GLN A 250 -12.31 -16.45 -23.53
N VAL A 251 -11.16 -16.09 -22.95
CA VAL A 251 -10.32 -14.97 -23.42
C VAL A 251 -9.37 -15.39 -24.56
N SER A 252 -9.14 -16.69 -24.75
CA SER A 252 -8.30 -17.23 -25.84
C SER A 252 -9.07 -17.58 -27.13
N ASP A 253 -10.40 -17.39 -27.15
CA ASP A 253 -11.29 -17.79 -28.25
C ASP A 253 -11.90 -16.59 -29.02
N THR A 254 -11.33 -15.39 -28.90
CA THR A 254 -11.70 -14.19 -29.67
C THR A 254 -10.47 -13.47 -30.20
#